data_AF-A0A3D4NKC1-F1
#
_entry.id   AF-A0A3D4NKC1-F1
#
_cell.length_a   1.000
_cell.length_b   1.000
_cell.length_c   1.000
_cell.angle_alpha   90.00
_cell.angle_beta   90.00
_cell.angle_gamma   90.00
#
_symmetry.space_group_name_H-M   'P 1'
#
loop_
_entity.id
_entity.type
_entity.pdbx_description
1 polymer ?
#
loop_
_entity_poly.entity_id
_entity_poly.type
_entity_poly.pdbx_seq_one_letter_code
_entity_poly.pdbx_strand_id
1 'polypeptide(L)'
;QLQQLSTDLNGWINQATDDVEDMDLPFLAAGDIEAQGLDEAQIETRNLAMLHDTLQVERDTRAELADEMIAIWQKRAPQEDTHYSGSYLNGFTMNMNFEDFHRLPALNVRLDDVTGLSMRHFHLFERESLNDFLESFANLRTLNLDGTDLRLPDIDGNLVSAVPPQISRMRHLTWLNLSNTETAFTETTASRLSELTQLQHLDLSDNPLAVPPLVLGMNELRWLDLKNTRITSCPIGIMDQPYLDRLDLRNNQITRVPPAVVSQAISRDRVLLQGNPLTDEDTLLRLVEHRRSTGINLWLSEPGPNYGDVNEWLREGDLGQRHARLSIWLRLEDKRFGARFLRIMDGLSLTADFRVDYLTLQARVWRLLSEADVSEELWTQLVQDVEVAEVDADNPFAIFTVLENRARLYTDWVAMGRPFPIEAGQP
;
A
#
# COMPACT_ATOMS: atom_id res chain seq x y z
N GLN A 1 -28.58 -25.49 -19.50
CA GLN A 1 -27.64 -24.70 -18.67
C GLN A 1 -26.61 -25.61 -18.01
N LEU A 2 -26.93 -26.49 -17.05
CA LEU A 2 -25.93 -27.42 -16.48
C LEU A 2 -25.21 -28.28 -17.55
N GLN A 3 -25.97 -28.86 -18.49
CA GLN A 3 -25.36 -29.59 -19.62
C GLN A 3 -24.45 -28.69 -20.47
N GLN A 4 -24.86 -27.44 -20.72
CA GLN A 4 -24.05 -26.48 -21.48
C GLN A 4 -22.75 -26.14 -20.73
N LEU A 5 -22.83 -25.85 -19.44
CA LEU A 5 -21.67 -25.62 -18.58
C LEU A 5 -20.70 -26.81 -18.65
N SER A 6 -21.21 -28.04 -18.51
CA SER A 6 -20.38 -29.24 -18.64
C SER A 6 -19.78 -29.40 -20.03
N THR A 7 -20.50 -29.04 -21.10
CA THR A 7 -19.95 -29.05 -22.47
C THR A 7 -18.85 -28.00 -22.64
N ASP A 8 -19.07 -26.77 -22.18
CA ASP A 8 -18.10 -25.67 -22.27
C ASP A 8 -16.79 -26.06 -21.52
N LEU A 9 -16.91 -26.55 -20.29
CA LEU A 9 -15.77 -26.95 -19.46
C LEU A 9 -15.02 -28.17 -20.02
N ASN A 10 -15.73 -29.21 -20.49
CA ASN A 10 -15.07 -30.35 -21.14
C ASN A 10 -14.38 -29.94 -22.44
N GLY A 11 -14.96 -28.99 -23.20
CA GLY A 11 -14.31 -28.40 -24.37
C GLY A 11 -13.00 -27.73 -23.99
N TRP A 12 -13.03 -26.85 -22.98
CA TRP A 12 -11.86 -26.14 -22.45
C TRP A 12 -10.77 -27.06 -21.89
N ILE A 13 -11.11 -28.15 -21.18
CA ILE A 13 -10.13 -29.14 -20.72
C ILE A 13 -9.45 -29.84 -21.90
N ASN A 14 -10.21 -30.20 -22.94
CA ASN A 14 -9.65 -30.84 -24.12
C ASN A 14 -8.78 -29.88 -24.95
N GLN A 15 -9.12 -28.58 -24.95
CA GLN A 15 -8.37 -27.51 -25.62
C GLN A 15 -6.92 -27.39 -25.11
N ALA A 16 -6.62 -27.87 -23.89
CA ALA A 16 -5.26 -27.90 -23.35
C ALA A 16 -4.26 -28.61 -24.28
N THR A 17 -4.73 -29.56 -25.12
CA THR A 17 -3.87 -30.27 -26.07
C THR A 17 -3.39 -29.38 -27.22
N ASP A 18 -4.17 -28.37 -27.59
CA ASP A 18 -3.75 -27.38 -28.59
C ASP A 18 -2.98 -26.24 -27.91
N ASP A 19 -3.44 -25.80 -26.73
CA ASP A 19 -2.83 -24.69 -25.99
C ASP A 19 -1.38 -24.99 -25.56
N VAL A 20 -1.02 -26.27 -25.36
CA VAL A 20 0.35 -26.66 -25.01
C VAL A 20 1.37 -26.33 -26.11
N GLU A 21 0.94 -26.18 -27.36
CA GLU A 21 1.82 -25.75 -28.47
C GLU A 21 2.20 -24.27 -28.36
N ASP A 22 1.35 -23.46 -27.72
CA ASP A 22 1.55 -22.01 -27.50
C ASP A 22 2.19 -21.70 -26.13
N MET A 23 2.42 -22.73 -25.31
CA MET A 23 3.11 -22.58 -24.02
C MET A 23 4.62 -22.39 -24.22
N ASP A 24 5.21 -21.44 -23.50
CA ASP A 24 6.66 -21.19 -23.50
C ASP A 24 7.37 -22.27 -22.65
N LEU A 25 7.60 -23.44 -23.26
CA LEU A 25 8.25 -24.58 -22.61
C LEU A 25 9.76 -24.54 -22.84
N PRO A 26 10.59 -24.75 -21.79
CA PRO A 26 12.05 -24.66 -21.87
C PRO A 26 12.66 -25.91 -22.51
N PHE A 27 12.33 -26.19 -23.77
CA PHE A 27 12.85 -27.35 -24.47
C PHE A 27 14.37 -27.26 -24.63
N LEU A 28 15.04 -28.38 -24.34
CA LEU A 28 16.48 -28.48 -24.54
C LEU A 28 16.80 -28.57 -26.03
N ALA A 29 17.77 -27.78 -26.47
CA ALA A 29 18.37 -27.84 -27.80
C ALA A 29 19.76 -28.48 -27.74
N ALA A 30 20.18 -29.07 -28.87
CA ALA A 30 21.53 -29.61 -29.01
C ALA A 30 22.56 -28.47 -28.89
N GLY A 31 23.32 -28.46 -27.79
CA GLY A 31 24.31 -27.42 -27.50
C GLY A 31 24.06 -26.65 -26.19
N ASP A 32 22.89 -26.82 -25.57
CA ASP A 32 22.61 -26.24 -24.26
C ASP A 32 23.53 -26.84 -23.19
N ILE A 33 23.87 -26.03 -22.18
CA ILE A 33 24.68 -26.47 -21.05
C ILE A 33 24.02 -27.66 -20.35
N GLU A 34 22.69 -27.62 -20.23
CA GLU A 34 21.88 -28.68 -19.63
C GLU A 34 21.74 -29.93 -20.51
N ALA A 35 22.05 -29.82 -21.81
CA ALA A 35 22.07 -30.94 -22.75
C ALA A 35 23.47 -31.59 -22.87
N GLN A 36 24.47 -31.12 -22.11
CA GLN A 36 25.84 -31.66 -22.17
C GLN A 36 25.88 -33.13 -21.75
N GLY A 37 26.32 -33.99 -22.67
CA GLY A 37 26.44 -35.43 -22.46
C GLY A 37 25.19 -36.24 -22.80
N LEU A 38 24.12 -35.58 -23.27
CA LEU A 38 22.95 -36.25 -23.85
C LEU A 38 23.13 -36.43 -25.36
N ASP A 39 22.63 -37.56 -25.88
CA ASP A 39 22.44 -37.72 -27.32
C ASP A 39 21.12 -37.08 -27.79
N GLU A 40 20.95 -36.93 -29.11
CA GLU A 40 19.78 -36.28 -29.70
C GLU A 40 18.46 -36.99 -29.34
N ALA A 41 18.47 -38.31 -29.23
CA ALA A 41 17.30 -39.10 -28.86
C ALA A 41 16.92 -38.92 -27.37
N GLN A 42 17.91 -38.76 -26.49
CA GLN A 42 17.69 -38.45 -25.07
C GLN A 42 17.14 -37.04 -24.87
N ILE A 43 17.61 -36.06 -25.66
CA ILE A 43 17.07 -34.70 -25.66
C ILE A 43 15.61 -34.71 -26.10
N GLU A 44 15.30 -35.37 -27.22
CA GLU A 44 13.92 -35.50 -27.72
C GLU A 44 13.01 -36.21 -26.72
N THR A 45 13.47 -37.31 -26.12
CA THR A 45 12.72 -38.05 -25.10
C THR A 45 12.39 -37.18 -23.88
N ARG A 46 13.34 -36.36 -23.43
CA ARG A 46 13.13 -35.44 -22.29
C ARG A 46 12.14 -34.33 -22.65
N ASN A 47 12.28 -33.72 -23.83
CA ASN A 47 11.35 -32.67 -24.27
C ASN A 47 9.93 -33.21 -24.41
N LEU A 48 9.77 -34.43 -24.94
CA LEU A 48 8.47 -35.12 -25.02
C LEU A 48 7.89 -35.44 -23.63
N ALA A 49 8.72 -35.89 -22.68
CA ALA A 49 8.28 -36.12 -21.31
C ALA A 49 7.80 -34.82 -20.64
N MET A 50 8.55 -33.73 -20.80
CA MET A 50 8.17 -32.43 -20.24
C MET A 50 6.88 -31.88 -20.86
N LEU A 51 6.71 -32.03 -22.18
CA LEU A 51 5.46 -31.68 -22.86
C LEU A 51 4.27 -32.47 -22.29
N HIS A 52 4.43 -33.78 -22.12
CA HIS A 52 3.39 -34.65 -21.57
C HIS A 52 3.06 -34.30 -20.12
N ASP A 53 4.07 -34.11 -19.28
CA ASP A 53 3.89 -33.73 -17.88
C ASP A 53 3.19 -32.37 -17.76
N THR A 54 3.58 -31.39 -18.57
CA THR A 54 2.94 -30.05 -18.57
C THR A 54 1.49 -30.12 -19.03
N LEU A 55 1.21 -30.85 -20.12
CA LEU A 55 -0.16 -31.06 -20.58
C LEU A 55 -1.02 -31.75 -19.52
N GLN A 56 -0.47 -32.74 -18.82
CA GLN A 56 -1.19 -33.47 -17.79
C GLN A 56 -1.51 -32.58 -16.59
N VAL A 57 -0.51 -31.82 -16.11
CA VAL A 57 -0.70 -30.84 -15.02
C VAL A 57 -1.77 -29.82 -15.40
N GLU A 58 -1.69 -29.20 -16.58
CA GLU A 58 -2.70 -28.25 -17.05
C GLU A 58 -4.10 -28.88 -17.10
N ARG A 59 -4.23 -30.09 -17.66
CA ARG A 59 -5.53 -30.79 -17.73
C ARG A 59 -6.10 -31.10 -16.36
N ASP A 60 -5.26 -31.49 -15.41
CA ASP A 60 -5.67 -31.80 -14.04
C ASP A 60 -6.14 -30.53 -13.33
N THR A 61 -5.38 -29.43 -13.38
CA THR A 61 -5.78 -28.13 -12.82
C THR A 61 -7.09 -27.61 -13.45
N ARG A 62 -7.25 -27.74 -14.78
CA ARG A 62 -8.51 -27.38 -15.46
C ARG A 62 -9.68 -28.27 -15.03
N ALA A 63 -9.45 -29.57 -14.86
CA ALA A 63 -10.49 -30.51 -14.42
C ALA A 63 -10.95 -30.20 -12.99
N GLU A 64 -10.03 -29.88 -12.09
CA GLU A 64 -10.34 -29.45 -10.72
C GLU A 64 -11.24 -28.22 -10.72
N LEU A 65 -10.87 -27.15 -11.45
CA LEU A 65 -11.71 -25.95 -11.55
C LEU A 65 -13.08 -26.25 -12.17
N ALA A 66 -13.13 -27.09 -13.21
CA ALA A 66 -14.38 -27.47 -13.86
C ALA A 66 -15.33 -28.20 -12.90
N ASP A 67 -14.82 -29.15 -12.12
CA ASP A 67 -15.59 -29.88 -11.11
C ASP A 67 -16.10 -28.94 -10.02
N GLU A 68 -15.28 -27.97 -9.58
CA GLU A 68 -15.69 -26.93 -8.63
C GLU A 68 -16.83 -26.05 -9.18
N MET A 69 -16.71 -25.58 -10.43
CA MET A 69 -17.74 -24.76 -11.08
C MET A 69 -19.06 -25.52 -11.24
N ILE A 70 -18.99 -26.82 -11.57
CA ILE A 70 -20.16 -27.70 -11.63
C ILE A 70 -20.78 -27.90 -10.23
N ALA A 71 -19.96 -28.07 -9.19
CA ALA A 71 -20.44 -28.21 -7.81
C ALA A 71 -21.17 -26.95 -7.33
N ILE A 72 -20.58 -25.77 -7.60
CA ILE A 72 -21.18 -24.45 -7.33
C ILE A 72 -22.53 -24.33 -8.04
N TRP A 73 -22.57 -24.65 -9.34
CA TRP A 73 -23.81 -24.63 -10.11
C TRP A 73 -24.89 -25.54 -9.51
N GLN A 74 -24.52 -26.73 -9.05
CA GLN A 74 -25.41 -27.69 -8.41
C GLN A 74 -25.79 -27.30 -6.97
N LYS A 75 -25.28 -26.18 -6.47
CA LYS A 75 -25.44 -25.68 -5.10
C LYS A 75 -24.98 -26.68 -4.04
N ARG A 76 -23.95 -27.47 -4.37
CA ARG A 76 -23.34 -28.44 -3.46
C ARG A 76 -22.15 -27.77 -2.78
N ALA A 77 -22.23 -27.58 -1.46
CA ALA A 77 -21.09 -27.16 -0.65
C ALA A 77 -20.24 -28.40 -0.33
N PRO A 78 -18.95 -28.45 -0.70
CA PRO A 78 -18.07 -29.55 -0.27
C PRO A 78 -17.85 -29.52 1.25
N GLN A 79 -17.69 -30.71 1.84
CA GLN A 79 -17.08 -30.86 3.17
C GLN A 79 -15.57 -30.73 2.99
N GLU A 80 -14.96 -29.84 3.80
CA GLU A 80 -13.53 -29.61 4.12
C GLU A 80 -12.46 -30.19 3.16
N ASP A 81 -11.51 -29.31 2.78
CA ASP A 81 -10.27 -29.50 1.96
C ASP A 81 -10.27 -28.99 0.50
N THR A 82 -11.20 -28.11 0.09
CA THR A 82 -11.18 -27.47 -1.25
C THR A 82 -11.01 -25.95 -1.18
N HIS A 83 -10.59 -25.31 -2.27
CA HIS A 83 -10.35 -23.86 -2.45
C HIS A 83 -11.61 -22.95 -2.32
N TYR A 84 -12.54 -23.30 -1.44
CA TYR A 84 -13.81 -22.62 -1.23
C TYR A 84 -14.05 -22.35 0.26
N SER A 85 -14.61 -21.18 0.60
CA SER A 85 -15.10 -20.89 1.96
C SER A 85 -16.63 -20.86 1.97
N GLY A 86 -17.25 -21.72 2.78
CA GLY A 86 -18.70 -21.93 2.79
C GLY A 86 -19.53 -20.96 3.62
N SER A 87 -20.60 -20.41 3.04
CA SER A 87 -21.96 -20.39 3.65
C SER A 87 -23.05 -19.71 2.80
N TYR A 88 -24.14 -20.44 2.52
CA TYR A 88 -25.38 -19.87 1.99
C TYR A 88 -26.24 -19.25 3.10
N LEU A 89 -26.30 -17.93 3.11
CA LEU A 89 -27.58 -17.22 2.96
C LEU A 89 -27.48 -16.06 1.95
N ASN A 90 -26.30 -15.86 1.33
CA ASN A 90 -25.99 -14.69 0.52
C ASN A 90 -25.05 -14.92 -0.69
N GLY A 91 -24.60 -16.16 -1.02
CA GLY A 91 -23.82 -16.48 -2.23
C GLY A 91 -22.62 -17.42 -2.01
N PHE A 92 -21.93 -17.80 -3.10
CA PHE A 92 -20.68 -18.59 -3.12
C PHE A 92 -19.45 -17.66 -3.30
N THR A 93 -18.33 -17.98 -2.64
CA THR A 93 -17.02 -17.34 -2.88
C THR A 93 -16.04 -18.33 -3.50
N MET A 94 -15.63 -18.10 -4.74
CA MET A 94 -14.61 -18.89 -5.44
C MET A 94 -13.21 -18.33 -5.12
N ASN A 95 -12.25 -19.20 -4.83
CA ASN A 95 -10.87 -18.82 -4.60
C ASN A 95 -9.97 -19.63 -5.55
N MET A 96 -9.20 -18.91 -6.34
CA MET A 96 -8.25 -19.37 -7.34
C MET A 96 -6.90 -18.66 -7.09
N ASN A 97 -6.56 -18.41 -5.82
CA ASN A 97 -5.31 -17.75 -5.48
C ASN A 97 -4.12 -18.67 -5.80
N PHE A 98 -3.03 -18.09 -6.31
CA PHE A 98 -1.77 -18.79 -6.60
C PHE A 98 -1.89 -19.88 -7.67
N GLU A 99 -2.98 -19.88 -8.43
CA GLU A 99 -3.17 -20.81 -9.54
C GLU A 99 -2.51 -20.28 -10.81
N ASP A 100 -1.99 -21.22 -11.60
CA ASP A 100 -1.40 -21.00 -12.90
C ASP A 100 -2.31 -21.60 -13.97
N PHE A 101 -2.78 -20.77 -14.91
CA PHE A 101 -3.55 -21.26 -16.06
C PHE A 101 -2.99 -20.69 -17.34
N HIS A 102 -2.93 -21.52 -18.39
CA HIS A 102 -2.70 -20.98 -19.72
C HIS A 102 -3.85 -20.08 -20.14
N ARG A 103 -5.10 -20.51 -19.94
CA ARG A 103 -6.30 -19.73 -20.27
C ARG A 103 -7.49 -20.06 -19.39
N LEU A 104 -8.41 -19.12 -19.23
CA LEU A 104 -9.68 -19.32 -18.52
C LEU A 104 -10.79 -19.83 -19.46
N PRO A 105 -11.80 -20.54 -18.94
CA PRO A 105 -12.89 -21.08 -19.76
C PRO A 105 -13.83 -19.98 -20.25
N ALA A 106 -14.18 -20.03 -21.53
CA ALA A 106 -15.28 -19.24 -22.09
C ALA A 106 -16.62 -19.90 -21.75
N LEU A 107 -17.41 -19.27 -20.86
CA LEU A 107 -18.68 -19.84 -20.39
C LEU A 107 -19.87 -19.19 -21.10
N ASN A 108 -20.79 -20.02 -21.58
CA ASN A 108 -22.07 -19.55 -22.13
C ASN A 108 -23.17 -19.43 -21.06
N VAL A 109 -22.82 -19.62 -19.79
CA VAL A 109 -23.75 -19.69 -18.67
C VAL A 109 -23.25 -18.78 -17.54
N ARG A 110 -24.18 -18.05 -16.89
CA ARG A 110 -23.85 -17.15 -15.78
C ARG A 110 -23.93 -17.83 -14.42
N LEU A 111 -22.87 -17.72 -13.64
CA LEU A 111 -22.76 -18.21 -12.27
C LEU A 111 -23.26 -17.13 -11.28
N ASP A 112 -24.55 -16.79 -11.38
CA ASP A 112 -25.19 -15.69 -10.62
C ASP A 112 -25.15 -15.88 -9.09
N ASP A 113 -24.98 -17.12 -8.63
CA ASP A 113 -24.87 -17.45 -7.22
C ASP A 113 -23.48 -17.13 -6.64
N VAL A 114 -22.47 -16.86 -7.48
CA VAL A 114 -21.12 -16.48 -7.05
C VAL A 114 -21.09 -14.99 -6.75
N THR A 115 -20.78 -14.66 -5.50
CA THR A 115 -20.71 -13.28 -4.99
C THR A 115 -19.29 -12.86 -4.62
N GLY A 116 -18.36 -13.80 -4.52
CA GLY A 116 -16.96 -13.51 -4.27
C GLY A 116 -16.05 -14.27 -5.23
N LEU A 117 -15.03 -13.60 -5.73
CA LEU A 117 -13.97 -14.19 -6.54
C LEU A 117 -12.62 -13.67 -6.04
N SER A 118 -11.74 -14.59 -5.67
CA SER A 118 -10.37 -14.27 -5.26
C SER A 118 -9.39 -14.96 -6.20
N MET A 119 -8.51 -14.20 -6.82
CA MET A 119 -7.49 -14.63 -7.77
C MET A 119 -6.18 -13.92 -7.40
N ARG A 120 -5.74 -14.03 -6.15
CA ARG A 120 -4.51 -13.39 -5.67
C ARG A 120 -3.30 -14.12 -6.21
N HIS A 121 -2.30 -13.37 -6.68
CA HIS A 121 -1.09 -13.91 -7.31
C HIS A 121 -1.45 -14.97 -8.36
N PHE A 122 -2.52 -14.71 -9.11
CA PHE A 122 -2.98 -15.57 -10.18
C PHE A 122 -2.16 -15.30 -11.43
N HIS A 123 -1.74 -16.37 -12.10
CA HIS A 123 -0.93 -16.28 -13.30
C HIS A 123 -1.73 -16.79 -14.49
N LEU A 124 -1.88 -15.92 -15.49
CA LEU A 124 -2.63 -16.18 -16.71
C LEU A 124 -1.75 -15.87 -17.92
N PHE A 125 -1.52 -16.87 -18.78
CA PHE A 125 -0.74 -16.67 -20.00
C PHE A 125 -1.58 -15.95 -21.08
N GLU A 126 -2.75 -16.48 -21.41
CA GLU A 126 -3.73 -15.87 -22.32
C GLU A 126 -4.63 -14.88 -21.54
N ARG A 127 -4.03 -13.75 -21.18
CA ARG A 127 -4.65 -12.71 -20.33
C ARG A 127 -5.96 -12.14 -20.88
N GLU A 128 -6.19 -12.22 -22.19
CA GLU A 128 -7.43 -11.77 -22.83
C GLU A 128 -8.67 -12.55 -22.35
N SER A 129 -8.49 -13.81 -21.95
CA SER A 129 -9.57 -14.68 -21.44
C SER A 129 -10.17 -14.21 -20.10
N LEU A 130 -9.46 -13.35 -19.35
CA LEU A 130 -9.91 -12.86 -18.04
C LEU A 130 -11.19 -12.04 -18.13
N ASN A 131 -11.31 -11.14 -19.13
CA ASN A 131 -12.50 -10.30 -19.24
C ASN A 131 -13.77 -11.16 -19.41
N ASP A 132 -13.72 -12.11 -20.34
CA ASP A 132 -14.86 -12.95 -20.71
C ASP A 132 -15.23 -13.90 -19.57
N PHE A 133 -14.22 -14.42 -18.85
CA PHE A 133 -14.46 -15.18 -17.63
C PHE A 133 -15.21 -14.34 -16.58
N LEU A 134 -14.79 -13.09 -16.36
CA LEU A 134 -15.46 -12.16 -15.43
C LEU A 134 -16.89 -11.81 -15.86
N GLU A 135 -17.25 -11.89 -17.15
CA GLU A 135 -18.63 -11.66 -17.62
C GLU A 135 -19.62 -12.71 -17.10
N SER A 136 -19.11 -13.86 -16.68
CA SER A 136 -19.89 -14.98 -16.16
C SER A 136 -20.45 -14.73 -14.75
N PHE A 137 -19.96 -13.72 -14.03
CA PHE A 137 -20.33 -13.46 -12.63
C PHE A 137 -21.07 -12.13 -12.47
N ALA A 138 -22.39 -12.15 -12.65
CA ALA A 138 -23.20 -10.92 -12.67
C ALA A 138 -23.38 -10.26 -11.28
N ASN A 139 -23.26 -11.03 -10.19
CA ASN A 139 -23.60 -10.59 -8.83
C ASN A 139 -22.37 -10.50 -7.90
N LEU A 140 -21.16 -10.34 -8.45
CA LEU A 140 -19.96 -10.18 -7.63
C LEU A 140 -20.09 -8.96 -6.72
N ARG A 141 -19.79 -9.20 -5.45
CA ARG A 141 -19.68 -8.22 -4.37
C ARG A 141 -18.23 -8.02 -3.94
N THR A 142 -17.43 -9.07 -4.01
CA THR A 142 -16.00 -9.03 -3.67
C THR A 142 -15.17 -9.58 -4.83
N LEU A 143 -14.23 -8.78 -5.34
CA LEU A 143 -13.27 -9.21 -6.35
C LEU A 143 -11.86 -8.90 -5.85
N ASN A 144 -11.01 -9.92 -5.78
CA ASN A 144 -9.61 -9.80 -5.41
C ASN A 144 -8.71 -10.26 -6.56
N LEU A 145 -7.94 -9.36 -7.13
CA LEU A 145 -6.94 -9.63 -8.17
C LEU A 145 -5.53 -9.24 -7.73
N ASP A 146 -5.31 -9.04 -6.42
CA ASP A 146 -4.01 -8.64 -5.87
C ASP A 146 -2.85 -9.48 -6.44
N GLY A 147 -1.82 -8.82 -6.98
CA GLY A 147 -0.67 -9.51 -7.56
C GLY A 147 -0.91 -10.22 -8.90
N THR A 148 -2.07 -10.03 -9.55
CA THR A 148 -2.36 -10.56 -10.90
C THR A 148 -1.93 -9.55 -11.96
N ASP A 149 -1.09 -9.98 -12.92
CA ASP A 149 -0.64 -9.11 -14.00
C ASP A 149 -1.77 -8.84 -15.03
N LEU A 150 -2.28 -7.61 -15.06
CA LEU A 150 -3.36 -7.18 -15.96
C LEU A 150 -2.88 -6.51 -17.24
N ARG A 151 -1.59 -6.63 -17.59
CA ARG A 151 -1.07 -6.03 -18.84
C ARG A 151 -1.35 -6.92 -20.05
N LEU A 152 -1.85 -6.34 -21.13
CA LEU A 152 -2.02 -7.02 -22.42
C LEU A 152 -0.96 -6.55 -23.42
N PRO A 153 -0.52 -7.40 -24.37
CA PRO A 153 0.35 -6.97 -25.45
C PRO A 153 -0.37 -5.99 -26.38
N ASP A 154 0.27 -4.89 -26.74
CA ASP A 154 -0.19 -3.98 -27.80
C ASP A 154 0.25 -4.46 -29.19
N ILE A 155 -0.07 -3.69 -30.23
CA ILE A 155 0.27 -4.01 -31.63
C ILE A 155 1.79 -4.12 -31.87
N ASP A 156 2.59 -3.47 -31.02
CA ASP A 156 4.05 -3.44 -31.11
C ASP A 156 4.69 -4.50 -30.19
N GLY A 157 3.88 -5.31 -29.49
CA GLY A 157 4.32 -6.36 -28.57
C GLY A 157 4.72 -5.85 -27.18
N ASN A 158 4.41 -4.60 -26.84
CA ASN A 158 4.67 -4.04 -25.51
C ASN A 158 3.51 -4.38 -24.56
N LEU A 159 3.84 -4.69 -23.30
CA LEU A 159 2.83 -4.93 -22.27
C LEU A 159 2.24 -3.60 -21.77
N VAL A 160 0.95 -3.39 -22.03
CA VAL A 160 0.20 -2.20 -21.63
C VAL A 160 -0.89 -2.58 -20.63
N SER A 161 -1.01 -1.82 -19.56
CA SER A 161 -2.06 -2.01 -18.55
C SER A 161 -3.46 -2.02 -19.19
N ALA A 162 -4.25 -3.05 -18.89
CA ALA A 162 -5.63 -3.17 -19.32
C ALA A 162 -6.51 -3.68 -18.18
N VAL A 163 -7.12 -2.76 -17.42
CA VAL A 163 -8.17 -3.13 -16.46
C VAL A 163 -9.35 -3.74 -17.24
N PRO A 164 -9.76 -4.99 -16.94
CA PRO A 164 -10.87 -5.63 -17.66
C PRO A 164 -12.13 -4.74 -17.64
N PRO A 165 -12.68 -4.36 -18.81
CA PRO A 165 -13.85 -3.48 -18.89
C PRO A 165 -15.06 -3.98 -18.11
N GLN A 166 -15.17 -5.30 -17.95
CA GLN A 166 -16.22 -5.92 -17.17
C GLN A 166 -16.22 -5.50 -15.69
N ILE A 167 -15.06 -5.20 -15.09
CA ILE A 167 -14.98 -4.78 -13.67
C ILE A 167 -15.84 -3.53 -13.44
N SER A 168 -15.78 -2.53 -14.32
CA SER A 168 -16.58 -1.30 -14.20
C SER A 168 -18.09 -1.53 -14.35
N ARG A 169 -18.50 -2.68 -14.91
CA ARG A 169 -19.92 -3.05 -15.07
C ARG A 169 -20.48 -3.81 -13.87
N MET A 170 -19.64 -4.25 -12.92
CA MET A 170 -20.07 -4.99 -11.74
C MET A 170 -20.65 -4.05 -10.67
N ARG A 171 -21.87 -3.55 -10.91
CA ARG A 171 -22.53 -2.52 -10.06
C ARG A 171 -22.81 -2.97 -8.61
N HIS A 172 -22.69 -4.25 -8.32
CA HIS A 172 -22.88 -4.85 -6.99
C HIS A 172 -21.58 -4.97 -6.18
N LEU A 173 -20.42 -4.61 -6.75
CA LEU A 173 -19.16 -4.66 -6.03
C LEU A 173 -19.19 -3.71 -4.83
N THR A 174 -18.88 -4.28 -3.67
CA THR A 174 -18.66 -3.57 -2.41
C THR A 174 -17.19 -3.56 -2.02
N TRP A 175 -16.41 -4.54 -2.50
CA TRP A 175 -14.98 -4.68 -2.21
C TRP A 175 -14.22 -5.04 -3.48
N LEU A 176 -13.24 -4.23 -3.85
CA LEU A 176 -12.39 -4.44 -5.02
C LEU A 176 -10.93 -4.23 -4.62
N ASN A 177 -10.11 -5.26 -4.83
CA ASN A 177 -8.67 -5.17 -4.67
C ASN A 177 -7.98 -5.45 -6.01
N LEU A 178 -7.26 -4.43 -6.47
CA LEU A 178 -6.39 -4.43 -7.65
C LEU A 178 -4.97 -4.02 -7.25
N SER A 179 -4.52 -4.28 -6.02
CA SER A 179 -3.16 -3.96 -5.58
C SER A 179 -2.12 -4.76 -6.37
N ASN A 180 -1.00 -4.13 -6.72
CA ASN A 180 0.12 -4.79 -7.39
C ASN A 180 -0.30 -5.54 -8.69
N THR A 181 -1.15 -4.94 -9.52
CA THR A 181 -1.63 -5.50 -10.79
C THR A 181 -1.01 -4.85 -12.02
N GLU A 182 0.11 -4.12 -11.84
CA GLU A 182 0.81 -3.35 -12.88
C GLU A 182 -0.11 -2.40 -13.66
N THR A 183 -1.13 -1.88 -12.99
CA THR A 183 -2.19 -1.08 -13.60
C THR A 183 -1.79 0.39 -13.72
N ALA A 184 -2.03 0.97 -14.89
CA ALA A 184 -1.89 2.38 -15.19
C ALA A 184 -3.23 2.97 -15.61
N PHE A 185 -3.55 4.17 -15.16
CA PHE A 185 -4.83 4.81 -15.47
C PHE A 185 -4.71 5.80 -16.62
N THR A 186 -5.74 5.75 -17.47
CA THR A 186 -6.12 6.85 -18.36
C THR A 186 -7.31 7.59 -17.72
N GLU A 187 -7.62 8.80 -18.20
CA GLU A 187 -8.84 9.52 -17.77
C GLU A 187 -10.11 8.68 -17.97
N THR A 188 -10.15 7.87 -19.03
CA THR A 188 -11.24 6.94 -19.31
C THR A 188 -11.32 5.81 -18.26
N THR A 189 -10.21 5.20 -17.91
CA THR A 189 -10.19 4.13 -16.89
C THR A 189 -10.57 4.68 -15.51
N ALA A 190 -10.01 5.84 -15.15
CA ALA A 190 -10.30 6.52 -13.88
C ALA A 190 -11.79 6.89 -13.76
N SER A 191 -12.41 7.37 -14.85
CA SER A 191 -13.84 7.71 -14.85
C SER A 191 -14.74 6.48 -14.81
N ARG A 192 -14.40 5.40 -15.51
CA ARG A 192 -15.20 4.15 -15.48
C ARG A 192 -15.26 3.51 -14.10
N LEU A 193 -14.21 3.61 -13.28
CA LEU A 193 -14.26 3.08 -11.90
C LEU A 193 -15.28 3.79 -11.01
N SER A 194 -15.58 5.07 -11.29
CA SER A 194 -16.62 5.82 -10.55
C SER A 194 -18.03 5.24 -10.74
N GLU A 195 -18.23 4.37 -11.74
CA GLU A 195 -19.50 3.67 -11.97
C GLU A 195 -19.84 2.65 -10.87
N LEU A 196 -18.85 2.25 -10.06
CA LEU A 196 -18.98 1.32 -8.92
C LEU A 196 -19.55 2.02 -7.69
N THR A 197 -20.78 2.53 -7.81
CA THR A 197 -21.42 3.38 -6.78
C THR A 197 -21.69 2.68 -5.43
N GLN A 198 -21.67 1.34 -5.38
CA GLN A 198 -21.85 0.56 -4.15
C GLN A 198 -20.52 0.19 -3.48
N LEU A 199 -19.39 0.61 -4.05
CA LEU A 199 -18.07 0.22 -3.56
C LEU A 199 -17.77 0.89 -2.22
N GLN A 200 -17.41 0.06 -1.24
CA GLN A 200 -17.06 0.48 0.11
C GLN A 200 -15.55 0.41 0.35
N HIS A 201 -14.87 -0.51 -0.33
CA HIS A 201 -13.43 -0.68 -0.25
C HIS A 201 -12.82 -0.78 -1.64
N LEU A 202 -11.83 0.08 -1.89
CA LEU A 202 -11.03 0.08 -3.10
C LEU A 202 -9.55 0.10 -2.72
N ASP A 203 -8.85 -0.97 -3.09
CA ASP A 203 -7.39 -1.03 -3.00
C ASP A 203 -6.80 -1.02 -4.41
N LEU A 204 -5.94 -0.02 -4.65
CA LEU A 204 -5.19 0.18 -5.88
C LEU A 204 -3.70 0.35 -5.58
N SER A 205 -3.23 -0.02 -4.37
CA SER A 205 -1.87 0.23 -3.93
C SER A 205 -0.83 -0.43 -4.84
N ASP A 206 0.37 0.13 -4.84
CA ASP A 206 1.54 -0.47 -5.52
C ASP A 206 1.32 -0.67 -7.04
N ASN A 207 0.61 0.27 -7.67
CA ASN A 207 0.38 0.31 -9.13
C ASN A 207 0.92 1.59 -9.75
N PRO A 208 1.46 1.58 -10.98
CA PRO A 208 1.91 2.80 -11.65
C PRO A 208 0.74 3.65 -12.21
N LEU A 209 -0.27 3.99 -11.41
CA LEU A 209 -1.50 4.66 -11.86
C LEU A 209 -1.23 5.96 -12.63
N ALA A 210 -0.36 6.82 -12.07
CA ALA A 210 -0.03 8.19 -12.52
C ALA A 210 -1.22 9.19 -12.53
N VAL A 211 -2.37 8.78 -13.06
CA VAL A 211 -3.65 9.50 -13.02
C VAL A 211 -4.45 9.02 -11.80
N PRO A 212 -4.89 9.91 -10.90
CA PRO A 212 -5.69 9.50 -9.75
C PRO A 212 -7.10 9.04 -10.17
N PRO A 213 -7.74 8.12 -9.42
CA PRO A 213 -9.11 7.71 -9.69
C PRO A 213 -10.11 8.87 -9.54
N LEU A 214 -11.23 8.77 -10.25
CA LEU A 214 -12.42 9.56 -9.97
C LEU A 214 -13.27 8.81 -8.95
N VAL A 215 -13.47 9.40 -7.77
CA VAL A 215 -14.31 8.83 -6.70
C VAL A 215 -15.62 9.60 -6.50
N LEU A 216 -15.92 10.54 -7.41
CA LEU A 216 -17.17 11.30 -7.38
C LEU A 216 -18.36 10.34 -7.55
N GLY A 217 -19.35 10.42 -6.64
CA GLY A 217 -20.55 9.58 -6.67
C GLY A 217 -20.41 8.21 -6.00
N MET A 218 -19.20 7.83 -5.54
CA MET A 218 -18.97 6.60 -4.77
C MET A 218 -19.31 6.81 -3.28
N ASN A 219 -20.56 7.19 -2.99
CA ASN A 219 -20.98 7.70 -1.67
C ASN A 219 -20.87 6.68 -0.52
N GLU A 220 -20.72 5.40 -0.84
CA GLU A 220 -20.55 4.33 0.15
C GLU A 220 -19.08 4.03 0.48
N LEU A 221 -18.13 4.70 -0.18
CA LEU A 221 -16.70 4.45 -0.02
C LEU A 221 -16.24 4.76 1.42
N ARG A 222 -15.69 3.74 2.09
CA ARG A 222 -15.17 3.79 3.46
C ARG A 222 -13.66 3.70 3.50
N TRP A 223 -13.06 2.90 2.62
CA TRP A 223 -11.62 2.73 2.57
C TRP A 223 -11.11 2.84 1.13
N LEU A 224 -10.18 3.77 0.93
CA LEU A 224 -9.44 3.96 -0.32
C LEU A 224 -7.94 3.84 -0.04
N ASP A 225 -7.29 2.84 -0.63
CA ASP A 225 -5.84 2.69 -0.60
C ASP A 225 -5.24 3.02 -1.98
N LEU A 226 -4.38 4.03 -1.99
CA LEU A 226 -3.64 4.52 -3.15
C LEU A 226 -2.16 4.65 -2.82
N LYS A 227 -1.66 3.92 -1.82
CA LYS A 227 -0.25 3.94 -1.47
C LYS A 227 0.62 3.54 -2.67
N ASN A 228 1.72 4.26 -2.89
CA ASN A 228 2.70 3.93 -3.93
C ASN A 228 2.08 3.84 -5.34
N THR A 229 1.24 4.81 -5.71
CA THR A 229 0.54 4.84 -7.00
C THR A 229 1.07 5.84 -8.03
N ARG A 230 2.13 6.58 -7.68
CA ARG A 230 2.75 7.64 -8.49
C ARG A 230 1.79 8.78 -8.87
N ILE A 231 0.66 8.93 -8.17
CA ILE A 231 -0.29 10.02 -8.44
C ILE A 231 0.29 11.36 -7.99
N THR A 232 -0.01 12.42 -8.75
CA THR A 232 0.50 13.79 -8.50
C THR A 232 -0.49 14.70 -7.80
N SER A 233 -1.74 14.25 -7.65
CA SER A 233 -2.83 14.98 -6.99
C SER A 233 -3.78 14.01 -6.31
N CYS A 234 -4.56 14.51 -5.34
CA CYS A 234 -5.60 13.72 -4.67
C CYS A 234 -6.72 13.32 -5.66
N PRO A 235 -7.46 12.22 -5.38
CA PRO A 235 -8.59 11.78 -6.20
C PRO A 235 -9.65 12.86 -6.42
N ILE A 236 -10.18 12.93 -7.64
CA ILE A 236 -11.27 13.85 -7.97
C ILE A 236 -12.55 13.37 -7.26
N GLY A 237 -13.24 14.27 -6.56
CA GLY A 237 -14.43 13.95 -5.77
C GLY A 237 -14.15 13.49 -4.34
N ILE A 238 -12.87 13.44 -3.90
CA ILE A 238 -12.53 13.07 -2.52
C ILE A 238 -13.13 14.03 -1.46
N MET A 239 -13.38 15.28 -1.85
CA MET A 239 -14.00 16.29 -1.00
C MET A 239 -15.47 15.97 -0.69
N ASP A 240 -16.11 15.16 -1.52
CA ASP A 240 -17.53 14.79 -1.43
C ASP A 240 -17.75 13.45 -0.71
N GLN A 241 -16.71 12.91 -0.05
CA GLN A 241 -16.75 11.62 0.65
C GLN A 241 -16.83 11.80 2.18
N PRO A 242 -18.02 12.11 2.75
CA PRO A 242 -18.15 12.39 4.20
C PRO A 242 -17.91 11.17 5.08
N TYR A 243 -17.98 9.99 4.49
CA TYR A 243 -18.05 8.68 5.13
C TYR A 243 -16.75 7.88 5.04
N LEU A 244 -15.70 8.46 4.46
CA LEU A 244 -14.42 7.79 4.31
C LEU A 244 -13.76 7.62 5.68
N ASP A 245 -13.58 6.38 6.11
CA ASP A 245 -12.95 6.01 7.38
C ASP A 245 -11.43 5.93 7.24
N ARG A 246 -10.93 5.60 6.04
CA ARG A 246 -9.50 5.52 5.75
C ARG A 246 -9.15 5.94 4.31
N LEU A 247 -8.15 6.80 4.20
CA LEU A 247 -7.53 7.27 2.97
C LEU A 247 -6.02 7.12 3.08
N ASP A 248 -5.46 6.16 2.36
CA ASP A 248 -4.01 5.97 2.29
C ASP A 248 -3.47 6.56 0.97
N LEU A 249 -2.69 7.63 1.08
CA LEU A 249 -2.05 8.32 -0.04
C LEU A 249 -0.52 8.28 0.07
N ARG A 250 0.03 7.40 0.91
CA ARG A 250 1.48 7.37 1.17
C ARG A 250 2.31 7.07 -0.08
N ASN A 251 3.56 7.54 -0.09
CA ASN A 251 4.54 7.25 -1.13
C ASN A 251 4.07 7.62 -2.55
N ASN A 252 3.48 8.82 -2.69
CA ASN A 252 3.02 9.34 -3.98
C ASN A 252 3.80 10.61 -4.36
N GLN A 253 3.40 11.25 -5.45
CA GLN A 253 4.03 12.47 -5.96
C GLN A 253 3.13 13.70 -5.72
N ILE A 254 2.28 13.65 -4.69
CA ILE A 254 1.33 14.71 -4.39
C ILE A 254 2.10 15.92 -3.86
N THR A 255 1.80 17.09 -4.41
CA THR A 255 2.44 18.37 -4.02
C THR A 255 1.52 19.30 -3.22
N ARG A 256 0.20 19.12 -3.36
CA ARG A 256 -0.87 19.89 -2.70
C ARG A 256 -1.99 18.96 -2.26
N VAL A 257 -2.55 19.21 -1.07
CA VAL A 257 -3.67 18.45 -0.52
C VAL A 257 -4.87 19.38 -0.28
N PRO A 258 -6.08 19.05 -0.76
CA PRO A 258 -7.25 19.89 -0.54
C PRO A 258 -7.58 20.05 0.95
N PRO A 259 -8.15 21.20 1.36
CA PRO A 259 -8.53 21.46 2.75
C PRO A 259 -9.44 20.39 3.37
N ALA A 260 -10.38 19.87 2.57
CA ALA A 260 -11.34 18.87 3.01
C ALA A 260 -10.63 17.57 3.48
N VAL A 261 -9.59 17.14 2.78
CA VAL A 261 -8.82 15.93 3.12
C VAL A 261 -8.15 16.10 4.49
N VAL A 262 -7.51 17.25 4.74
CA VAL A 262 -6.89 17.55 6.04
C VAL A 262 -7.94 17.63 7.15
N SER A 263 -9.10 18.22 6.88
CA SER A 263 -10.17 18.35 7.88
C SER A 263 -10.82 17.02 8.28
N GLN A 264 -10.80 16.02 7.39
CA GLN A 264 -11.34 14.69 7.66
C GLN A 264 -10.43 13.87 8.57
N ALA A 265 -9.16 14.24 8.75
CA ALA A 265 -8.17 13.48 9.51
C ALA A 265 -8.33 13.57 11.05
N ILE A 266 -9.51 13.23 11.55
CA ILE A 266 -9.87 13.30 12.98
C ILE A 266 -9.24 12.17 13.83
N SER A 267 -8.59 11.20 13.20
CA SER A 267 -7.84 10.12 13.85
C SER A 267 -6.58 9.79 13.05
N ARG A 268 -5.57 9.22 13.72
CA ARG A 268 -4.23 8.97 13.17
C ARG A 268 -4.23 8.14 11.88
N ASP A 269 -5.10 7.14 11.80
CA ASP A 269 -5.09 6.17 10.69
C ASP A 269 -6.08 6.53 9.57
N ARG A 270 -6.79 7.65 9.70
CA ARG A 270 -7.83 8.05 8.74
C ARG A 270 -7.28 8.66 7.47
N VAL A 271 -6.20 9.45 7.54
CA VAL A 271 -5.55 10.05 6.37
C VAL A 271 -4.05 9.93 6.51
N LEU A 272 -3.41 9.23 5.56
CA LEU A 272 -1.98 8.98 5.57
C LEU A 272 -1.32 9.62 4.34
N LEU A 273 -0.39 10.57 4.55
CA LEU A 273 0.23 11.37 3.48
C LEU A 273 1.77 11.21 3.43
N GLN A 274 2.37 10.39 4.28
CA GLN A 274 3.82 10.21 4.37
C GLN A 274 4.45 9.85 3.01
N GLY A 275 5.68 10.29 2.74
CA GLY A 275 6.34 9.99 1.46
C GLY A 275 5.77 10.75 0.26
N ASN A 276 5.12 11.89 0.48
CA ASN A 276 4.71 12.81 -0.58
C ASN A 276 5.57 14.08 -0.59
N PRO A 277 5.98 14.60 -1.77
CA PRO A 277 6.73 15.85 -1.90
C PRO A 277 5.81 17.09 -1.77
N LEU A 278 5.15 17.24 -0.61
CA LEU A 278 4.30 18.41 -0.34
C LEU A 278 5.15 19.68 -0.34
N THR A 279 4.81 20.62 -1.22
CA THR A 279 5.54 21.88 -1.43
C THR A 279 4.63 23.10 -1.36
N ASP A 280 3.32 22.90 -1.43
CA ASP A 280 2.33 23.95 -1.34
C ASP A 280 2.23 24.54 0.08
N GLU A 281 2.46 25.86 0.19
CA GLU A 281 2.51 26.56 1.48
C GLU A 281 1.18 26.51 2.24
N ASP A 282 0.04 26.69 1.57
CA ASP A 282 -1.29 26.61 2.18
C ASP A 282 -1.56 25.21 2.75
N THR A 283 -1.20 24.17 2.01
CA THR A 283 -1.25 22.78 2.49
C THR A 283 -0.40 22.61 3.75
N LEU A 284 0.86 23.05 3.73
CA LEU A 284 1.78 22.91 4.86
C LEU A 284 1.28 23.66 6.10
N LEU A 285 0.78 24.89 5.95
CA LEU A 285 0.20 25.67 7.04
C LEU A 285 -1.01 24.95 7.67
N ARG A 286 -1.91 24.39 6.85
CA ARG A 286 -3.06 23.61 7.35
C ARG A 286 -2.62 22.36 8.11
N LEU A 287 -1.57 21.68 7.65
CA LEU A 287 -1.01 20.53 8.37
C LEU A 287 -0.46 20.94 9.74
N VAL A 288 0.21 22.09 9.82
CA VAL A 288 0.70 22.65 11.08
C VAL A 288 -0.46 22.98 12.03
N GLU A 289 -1.49 23.68 11.53
CA GLU A 289 -2.68 24.04 12.31
C GLU A 289 -3.44 22.81 12.79
N HIS A 290 -3.66 21.84 11.90
CA HIS A 290 -4.31 20.58 12.21
C HIS A 290 -3.59 19.87 13.36
N ARG A 291 -2.28 19.64 13.23
CA ARG A 291 -1.45 19.03 14.26
C ARG A 291 -1.52 19.80 15.59
N ARG A 292 -1.49 21.13 15.57
CA ARG A 292 -1.62 21.94 16.81
C ARG A 292 -2.96 21.73 17.50
N SER A 293 -4.03 21.53 16.73
CA SER A 293 -5.38 21.35 17.26
C SER A 293 -5.69 19.92 17.72
N THR A 294 -5.17 18.91 17.02
CA THR A 294 -5.52 17.49 17.25
C THR A 294 -4.38 16.68 17.88
N GLY A 295 -3.14 17.15 17.79
CA GLY A 295 -1.93 16.39 18.13
C GLY A 295 -1.54 15.34 17.08
N ILE A 296 -2.29 15.24 15.97
CA ILE A 296 -2.09 14.24 14.93
C ILE A 296 -1.13 14.79 13.87
N ASN A 297 -0.04 14.06 13.63
CA ASN A 297 0.88 14.36 12.55
C ASN A 297 0.51 13.57 11.30
N LEU A 298 0.11 14.25 10.22
CA LEU A 298 -0.38 13.60 9.00
C LEU A 298 0.70 13.37 7.95
N TRP A 299 1.81 14.10 8.05
CA TRP A 299 2.85 14.14 7.02
C TRP A 299 4.24 14.33 7.62
N LEU A 300 5.20 13.64 7.02
CA LEU A 300 6.64 13.86 7.17
C LEU A 300 7.23 13.89 5.76
N SER A 301 8.14 14.83 5.52
CA SER A 301 8.94 14.83 4.29
C SER A 301 9.92 13.68 4.28
N GLU A 302 10.30 13.23 3.09
CA GLU A 302 11.38 12.26 2.97
C GLU A 302 12.73 12.86 3.43
N PRO A 303 13.60 12.04 4.05
CA PRO A 303 14.96 12.45 4.40
C PRO A 303 15.75 12.94 3.18
N GLY A 304 16.20 14.19 3.22
CA GLY A 304 17.09 14.75 2.20
C GLY A 304 18.56 14.34 2.41
N PRO A 305 19.48 14.74 1.50
CA PRO A 305 20.91 14.43 1.61
C PRO A 305 21.58 14.99 2.87
N ASN A 306 21.03 16.06 3.45
CA ASN A 306 21.51 16.68 4.67
C ASN A 306 20.71 16.23 5.92
N TYR A 307 19.94 15.15 5.84
CA TYR A 307 19.19 14.65 6.98
C TYR A 307 20.14 14.27 8.12
N GLY A 308 19.86 14.78 9.33
CA GLY A 308 20.74 14.62 10.49
C GLY A 308 21.86 15.67 10.60
N ASP A 309 22.00 16.58 9.63
CA ASP A 309 22.99 17.64 9.69
C ASP A 309 22.49 18.81 10.56
N VAL A 310 23.29 19.17 11.58
CA VAL A 310 23.08 20.35 12.43
C VAL A 310 22.98 21.64 11.63
N ASN A 311 23.59 21.72 10.44
CA ASN A 311 23.52 22.89 9.57
C ASN A 311 22.07 23.25 9.18
N GLU A 312 21.17 22.26 9.10
CA GLU A 312 19.74 22.48 8.85
C GLU A 312 19.07 23.28 10.00
N TRP A 313 19.60 23.18 11.22
CA TRP A 313 19.17 23.94 12.41
C TRP A 313 19.93 25.26 12.62
N LEU A 314 20.88 25.58 11.74
CA LEU A 314 21.76 26.77 11.81
C LEU A 314 21.62 27.70 10.59
N ARG A 315 20.49 27.64 9.86
CA ARG A 315 20.26 28.44 8.64
C ARG A 315 20.35 29.96 8.89
N GLU A 316 19.96 30.38 10.10
CA GLU A 316 19.84 31.78 10.52
C GLU A 316 20.77 32.11 11.71
N GLY A 317 21.00 33.41 11.94
CA GLY A 317 21.79 33.94 13.06
C GLY A 317 23.20 34.41 12.67
N ASP A 318 23.81 35.21 13.56
CA ASP A 318 25.18 35.70 13.36
C ASP A 318 26.22 34.57 13.50
N LEU A 319 27.45 34.81 13.02
CA LEU A 319 28.52 33.80 13.07
C LEU A 319 28.82 33.36 14.51
N GLY A 320 28.71 34.25 15.50
CA GLY A 320 28.97 33.92 16.90
C GLY A 320 27.91 32.97 17.47
N GLN A 321 26.63 33.23 17.19
CA GLN A 321 25.49 32.41 17.57
C GLN A 321 25.57 31.04 16.93
N ARG A 322 25.91 30.96 15.63
CA ARG A 322 26.09 29.68 14.93
C ARG A 322 27.21 28.85 15.56
N HIS A 323 28.36 29.46 15.88
CA HIS A 323 29.45 28.76 16.57
C HIS A 323 29.06 28.31 17.99
N ALA A 324 28.34 29.12 18.74
CA ALA A 324 27.87 28.76 20.08
C ALA A 324 26.91 27.56 20.04
N ARG A 325 25.92 27.60 19.14
CA ARG A 325 24.95 26.52 18.92
C ARG A 325 25.63 25.22 18.43
N LEU A 326 26.56 25.32 17.49
CA LEU A 326 27.35 24.17 17.04
C LEU A 326 28.15 23.54 18.18
N SER A 327 28.74 24.36 19.06
CA SER A 327 29.47 23.87 20.22
C SER A 327 28.57 23.14 21.22
N ILE A 328 27.33 23.60 21.42
CA ILE A 328 26.32 22.91 22.23
C ILE A 328 25.99 21.55 21.61
N TRP A 329 25.71 21.53 20.31
CA TRP A 329 25.35 20.29 19.59
C TRP A 329 26.44 19.22 19.74
N LEU A 330 27.70 19.57 19.45
CA LEU A 330 28.83 18.64 19.55
C LEU A 330 29.04 18.11 20.97
N ARG A 331 28.84 18.95 22.00
CA ARG A 331 28.93 18.50 23.40
C ARG A 331 27.82 17.50 23.73
N LEU A 332 26.58 17.78 23.32
CA LEU A 332 25.45 16.89 23.56
C LEU A 332 25.58 15.57 22.79
N GLU A 333 26.12 15.61 21.58
CA GLU A 333 26.39 14.43 20.76
C GLU A 333 27.40 13.47 21.43
N ASP A 334 28.45 14.02 22.06
CA ASP A 334 29.48 13.25 22.79
C ASP A 334 28.96 12.64 24.11
N LYS A 335 27.86 13.18 24.67
CA LYS A 335 27.26 12.61 25.88
C LYS A 335 26.69 11.22 25.61
N ARG A 336 26.63 10.40 26.67
CA ARG A 336 25.97 9.09 26.63
C ARG A 336 24.49 9.27 26.19
N PHE A 337 24.09 8.54 25.15
CA PHE A 337 22.78 8.62 24.48
C PHE A 337 22.51 9.91 23.66
N GLY A 338 23.50 10.78 23.47
CA GLY A 338 23.41 12.00 22.67
C GLY A 338 22.85 11.78 21.27
N ALA A 339 23.39 10.81 20.54
CA ALA A 339 22.92 10.48 19.18
C ALA A 339 21.46 9.98 19.11
N ARG A 340 20.90 9.37 20.17
CA ARG A 340 19.47 8.97 20.20
C ARG A 340 18.59 10.17 20.51
N PHE A 341 19.05 11.04 21.41
CA PHE A 341 18.36 12.28 21.75
C PHE A 341 18.28 13.24 20.55
N LEU A 342 19.39 13.45 19.83
CA LEU A 342 19.44 14.35 18.67
C LEU A 342 18.63 13.83 17.48
N ARG A 343 18.46 12.50 17.32
CA ARG A 343 17.57 11.90 16.31
C ARG A 343 16.12 12.38 16.39
N ILE A 344 15.66 12.83 17.55
CA ILE A 344 14.32 13.43 17.70
C ILE A 344 14.27 14.76 16.95
N MET A 345 15.33 15.57 17.03
CA MET A 345 15.45 16.82 16.28
C MET A 345 15.54 16.54 14.78
N ASP A 346 16.23 15.48 14.38
CA ASP A 346 16.27 15.05 12.98
C ASP A 346 14.86 14.71 12.50
N GLY A 347 14.07 13.98 13.27
CA GLY A 347 12.64 13.73 12.98
C GLY A 347 11.81 15.01 12.85
N LEU A 348 12.01 16.00 13.73
CA LEU A 348 11.33 17.30 13.63
C LEU A 348 11.66 18.05 12.34
N SER A 349 12.87 17.88 11.79
CA SER A 349 13.27 18.52 10.52
C SER A 349 12.43 18.06 9.32
N LEU A 350 11.75 16.91 9.44
CA LEU A 350 10.87 16.38 8.40
C LEU A 350 9.43 16.90 8.49
N THR A 351 9.08 17.64 9.53
CA THR A 351 7.71 18.09 9.77
C THR A 351 7.33 19.32 8.92
N ALA A 352 6.03 19.53 8.72
CA ALA A 352 5.53 20.75 8.07
C ALA A 352 5.97 22.01 8.82
N ASP A 353 5.98 21.98 10.16
CA ASP A 353 6.45 23.09 11.01
C ASP A 353 7.87 23.54 10.65
N PHE A 354 8.76 22.61 10.36
CA PHE A 354 10.13 22.94 9.98
C PHE A 354 10.20 23.70 8.64
N ARG A 355 9.23 23.46 7.74
CA ARG A 355 9.15 24.12 6.43
C ARG A 355 8.56 25.52 6.52
N VAL A 356 7.45 25.70 7.23
CA VAL A 356 6.69 26.97 7.23
C VAL A 356 6.88 27.82 8.48
N ASP A 357 7.26 27.25 9.62
CA ASP A 357 7.43 27.95 10.90
C ASP A 357 8.81 27.62 11.53
N TYR A 358 9.84 27.64 10.68
CA TYR A 358 11.21 27.26 11.02
C TYR A 358 11.75 28.00 12.26
N LEU A 359 11.60 29.33 12.31
CA LEU A 359 12.19 30.15 13.38
C LEU A 359 11.59 29.82 14.76
N THR A 360 10.28 29.61 14.82
CA THR A 360 9.60 29.25 16.07
C THR A 360 10.02 27.86 16.54
N LEU A 361 10.08 26.89 15.62
CA LEU A 361 10.53 25.54 15.94
C LEU A 361 12.01 25.53 16.34
N GLN A 362 12.86 26.24 15.61
CA GLN A 362 14.29 26.40 15.91
C GLN A 362 14.50 26.97 17.32
N ALA A 363 13.76 28.03 17.70
CA ALA A 363 13.90 28.63 19.02
C ALA A 363 13.56 27.65 20.15
N ARG A 364 12.50 26.85 19.97
CA ARG A 364 12.09 25.80 20.91
C ARG A 364 13.16 24.71 21.04
N VAL A 365 13.66 24.22 19.91
CA VAL A 365 14.73 23.20 19.89
C VAL A 365 15.98 23.71 20.60
N TRP A 366 16.50 24.88 20.23
CA TRP A 366 17.71 25.41 20.86
C TRP A 366 17.53 25.77 22.34
N ARG A 367 16.31 26.13 22.77
CA ARG A 367 16.03 26.30 24.20
C ARG A 367 16.23 24.98 24.95
N LEU A 368 15.61 23.90 24.48
CA LEU A 368 15.76 22.58 25.07
C LEU A 368 17.23 22.11 25.06
N LEU A 369 17.93 22.27 23.93
CA LEU A 369 19.35 21.88 23.81
C LEU A 369 20.24 22.68 24.78
N SER A 370 19.98 23.98 24.93
CA SER A 370 20.77 24.83 25.84
C SER A 370 20.52 24.46 27.31
N GLU A 371 19.27 24.19 27.69
CA GLU A 371 18.92 23.74 29.04
C GLU A 371 19.55 22.37 29.35
N ALA A 372 19.55 21.45 28.38
CA ALA A 372 20.15 20.12 28.47
C ALA A 372 21.69 20.13 28.56
N ASP A 373 22.36 21.10 27.93
CA ASP A 373 23.83 21.25 27.99
C ASP A 373 24.28 21.79 29.35
N VAL A 374 23.51 22.70 29.95
CA VAL A 374 23.86 23.37 31.21
C VAL A 374 23.72 22.47 32.44
N SER A 375 22.78 21.52 32.46
CA SER A 375 22.49 20.68 33.63
C SER A 375 22.64 19.18 33.36
N GLU A 376 23.61 18.55 34.01
CA GLU A 376 23.79 17.08 34.00
C GLU A 376 22.62 16.33 34.67
N GLU A 377 22.00 16.95 35.68
CA GLU A 377 20.83 16.39 36.36
C GLU A 377 19.62 16.33 35.41
N LEU A 378 19.35 17.42 34.68
CA LEU A 378 18.31 17.46 33.65
C LEU A 378 18.63 16.48 32.51
N TRP A 379 19.89 16.43 32.06
CA TRP A 379 20.31 15.50 31.01
C TRP A 379 19.98 14.04 31.36
N THR A 380 20.28 13.62 32.59
CA THR A 380 20.01 12.25 33.07
C THR A 380 18.52 11.91 32.99
N GLN A 381 17.65 12.87 33.32
CA GLN A 381 16.20 12.69 33.27
C GLN A 381 15.67 12.65 31.83
N LEU A 382 16.12 13.57 30.97
CA LEU A 382 15.72 13.60 29.56
C LEU A 382 16.12 12.30 28.84
N VAL A 383 17.30 11.76 29.14
CA VAL A 383 17.76 10.49 28.59
C VAL A 383 16.90 9.31 29.04
N GLN A 384 16.44 9.29 30.31
CA GLN A 384 15.53 8.25 30.80
C GLN A 384 14.18 8.29 30.06
N ASP A 385 13.61 9.48 29.85
CA ASP A 385 12.38 9.64 29.07
C ASP A 385 12.58 9.15 27.62
N VAL A 386 13.73 9.42 27.00
CA VAL A 386 14.05 8.92 25.64
C VAL A 386 14.31 7.41 25.61
N GLU A 387 14.84 6.82 26.69
CA GLU A 387 15.08 5.38 26.79
C GLU A 387 13.78 4.59 26.88
N VAL A 388 12.85 5.07 27.74
CA VAL A 388 11.56 4.44 28.03
C VAL A 388 10.51 4.72 26.95
N ALA A 389 10.60 5.86 26.25
CA ALA A 389 9.65 6.18 25.19
C ALA A 389 9.79 5.20 24.00
N GLU A 390 8.68 4.56 23.63
CA GLU A 390 8.52 4.02 22.29
C GLU A 390 8.64 5.19 21.30
N VAL A 391 9.64 5.14 20.43
CA VAL A 391 9.85 6.17 19.41
C VAL A 391 8.75 6.03 18.37
N ASP A 392 7.68 6.81 18.52
CA ASP A 392 6.68 7.03 17.47
C ASP A 392 7.37 7.79 16.32
N ALA A 393 7.97 7.04 15.40
CA ALA A 393 8.71 7.56 14.25
C ALA A 393 7.84 8.46 13.36
N ASP A 394 6.52 8.25 13.39
CA ASP A 394 5.54 8.99 12.60
C ASP A 394 5.09 10.29 13.31
N ASN A 395 5.38 10.44 14.60
CA ASN A 395 5.06 11.64 15.39
C ASN A 395 6.25 12.13 16.26
N PRO A 396 7.28 12.76 15.66
CA PRO A 396 8.43 13.30 16.41
C PRO A 396 8.04 14.35 17.46
N PHE A 397 6.89 15.02 17.29
CA PHE A 397 6.40 16.01 18.26
C PHE A 397 5.89 15.39 19.56
N ALA A 398 5.46 14.13 19.57
CA ALA A 398 4.97 13.48 20.78
C ALA A 398 6.07 13.44 21.85
N ILE A 399 7.25 12.91 21.49
CA ILE A 399 8.40 12.84 22.39
C ILE A 399 8.97 14.23 22.65
N PHE A 400 9.11 15.08 21.62
CA PHE A 400 9.64 16.42 21.81
C PHE A 400 8.84 17.24 22.84
N THR A 401 7.50 17.12 22.82
CA THR A 401 6.64 17.83 23.78
C THR A 401 6.82 17.29 25.21
N VAL A 402 7.04 15.98 25.38
CA VAL A 402 7.37 15.39 26.69
C VAL A 402 8.68 15.96 27.22
N LEU A 403 9.72 16.03 26.38
CA LEU A 403 11.02 16.58 26.76
C LEU A 403 10.94 18.08 27.10
N GLU A 404 10.22 18.88 26.32
CA GLU A 404 9.99 20.30 26.63
C GLU A 404 9.25 20.49 27.96
N ASN A 405 8.22 19.66 28.23
CA ASN A 405 7.48 19.71 29.49
C ASN A 405 8.39 19.36 30.67
N ARG A 406 9.25 18.33 30.52
CA ARG A 406 10.21 17.93 31.54
C ARG A 406 11.20 19.04 31.85
N ALA A 407 11.77 19.67 30.83
CA ALA A 407 12.73 20.76 30.99
C ALA A 407 12.10 22.01 31.65
N ARG A 408 10.86 22.35 31.27
CA ARG A 408 10.08 23.41 31.94
C ARG A 408 9.84 23.10 33.42
N LEU A 409 9.35 21.90 33.73
CA LEU A 409 9.09 21.46 35.11
C LEU A 409 10.35 21.51 35.97
N TYR A 410 11.49 21.09 35.42
CA TYR A 410 12.78 21.17 36.09
C TYR A 410 13.19 22.63 36.37
N THR A 411 13.06 23.51 35.38
CA THR A 411 13.41 24.93 35.51
C THR A 411 12.57 25.62 36.60
N ASP A 412 11.25 25.38 36.61
CA ASP A 412 10.35 25.91 37.63
C ASP A 412 10.71 25.38 39.03
N TRP A 413 11.11 24.11 39.12
CA TRP A 413 11.54 23.48 40.37
C TRP A 413 12.83 24.06 40.94
N VAL A 414 13.85 24.26 40.09
CA VAL A 414 15.12 24.89 40.48
C VAL A 414 14.86 26.30 40.97
N ALA A 415 13.97 27.05 40.30
CA ALA A 415 13.55 28.39 40.73
C ALA A 415 12.84 28.40 42.11
N MET A 416 12.15 27.31 42.47
CA MET A 416 11.49 27.17 43.78
C MET A 416 12.42 26.70 44.92
N GLY A 417 13.68 26.37 44.63
CA GLY A 417 14.70 26.03 45.64
C GLY A 417 14.41 24.76 46.45
N ARG A 418 13.68 23.80 45.88
CA ARG A 418 13.36 22.51 46.52
C ARG A 418 14.10 21.35 45.81
N PRO A 419 14.41 20.23 46.48
CA PRO A 419 15.01 19.05 45.86
C PRO A 419 13.99 18.30 44.99
N PHE A 420 14.24 18.21 43.67
CA PHE A 420 13.33 17.60 42.70
C PHE A 420 12.91 16.18 43.15
N PRO A 421 11.62 15.81 43.11
CA PRO A 421 11.19 14.49 43.51
C PRO A 421 11.65 13.57 42.39
N ILE A 422 12.73 12.82 42.64
CA ILE A 422 13.02 11.63 41.85
C ILE A 422 11.86 10.69 42.18
N GLU A 423 10.90 10.55 41.26
CA GLU A 423 9.98 9.43 41.32
C GLU A 423 10.84 8.16 41.21
N ALA A 424 11.19 7.62 42.38
CA ALA A 424 11.73 6.28 42.48
C ALA A 424 10.69 5.37 41.83
N GLY A 425 11.09 4.72 40.75
CA GLY A 425 10.21 4.01 39.83
C GLY A 425 9.09 3.25 40.54
N GLN A 426 7.91 3.34 39.96
CA GLN A 426 6.92 2.29 40.14
C GLN A 426 6.81 1.48 38.84
N PRO A 427 6.73 0.14 38.98
CA PRO A 427 6.90 -0.83 37.90
C PRO A 427 5.78 -0.81 36.86
#